data_AF-A0A958ST30-F1
#
_entry.id   AF-A0A958ST30-F1
#
_cell.length_a   1.000
_cell.length_b   1.000
_cell.length_c   1.000
_cell.angle_alpha   90.00
_cell.angle_beta   90.00
_cell.angle_gamma   90.00
#
_symmetry.space_group_name_H-M   'P 1'
#
loop_
_entity.id
_entity.type
_entity.pdbx_description
1 polymer ?
#
loop_
_entity_poly.entity_id
_entity_poly.type
_entity_poly.pdbx_seq_one_letter_code
_entity_poly.pdbx_strand_id
1 'polypeptide(L)'
;MEPTYDKVHHRFKLNGHHYAQEEIIDAAYNLIKEGEFYDQVLGEFLLSWMDSKEYVEVSTSGSTGTPKKIRLSKQAMVKSAIKTGDFFNLEPGDRALHCLPTNFIAGKMMLIRAIILGLELDIIEPSSHPLIDYDKTYHFCAMVPLQLSKVFNDIQNIKTLIVGGAPVTEKLKKEIKDIPTKVYETYGMTETITHIAVRPLNHTTRKTVNIFKTLPDVSVSLDDRGCLVVHAPHVSEEEVVTNDIVKLHSETEFEWLGRIDNVINSGGIKIFPEQIESKLHPFIDRRYIIASLPDADLTEKVVLLVEGEKMKLDKS
;
A
#
# COMPACT_ATOMS: atom_id res chain seq x y z
N MET A 1 -21.71 -13.25 13.75
CA MET A 1 -21.72 -11.88 14.31
C MET A 1 -20.49 -11.19 13.76
N GLU A 2 -20.63 -10.03 13.15
CA GLU A 2 -19.48 -9.27 12.64
C GLU A 2 -18.62 -8.79 13.83
N PRO A 3 -17.29 -8.98 13.81
CA PRO A 3 -16.41 -8.44 14.85
C PRO A 3 -16.58 -6.93 14.99
N THR A 4 -16.54 -6.42 16.22
CA THR A 4 -16.55 -5.00 16.53
C THR A 4 -15.15 -4.53 16.89
N TYR A 5 -14.85 -3.25 16.65
CA TYR A 5 -13.50 -2.70 16.86
C TYR A 5 -13.03 -2.72 18.32
N ASP A 6 -13.96 -2.83 19.27
CA ASP A 6 -13.71 -2.90 20.71
C ASP A 6 -13.36 -4.31 21.20
N LYS A 7 -13.14 -5.27 20.29
CA LYS A 7 -12.78 -6.65 20.61
C LYS A 7 -11.41 -7.02 20.07
N VAL A 8 -10.73 -7.85 20.86
CA VAL A 8 -9.46 -8.48 20.50
C VAL A 8 -9.72 -9.96 20.30
N HIS A 9 -9.25 -10.51 19.18
CA HIS A 9 -9.42 -11.92 18.92
C HIS A 9 -8.57 -12.76 19.91
N HIS A 10 -9.18 -13.75 20.58
CA HIS A 10 -8.52 -14.55 21.63
C HIS A 10 -7.24 -15.30 21.19
N ARG A 11 -7.05 -15.53 19.88
CA ARG A 11 -5.83 -16.13 19.31
C ARG A 11 -4.74 -15.12 18.93
N PHE A 12 -5.03 -13.81 19.00
CA PHE A 12 -4.05 -12.77 18.68
C PHE A 12 -2.80 -12.95 19.54
N LYS A 13 -1.64 -12.80 18.90
CA LYS A 13 -0.35 -12.66 19.58
C LYS A 13 0.41 -11.48 19.00
N LEU A 14 1.19 -10.83 19.84
CA LEU A 14 2.14 -9.80 19.45
C LEU A 14 3.53 -10.23 19.96
N ASN A 15 4.49 -10.40 19.05
CA ASN A 15 5.84 -10.88 19.33
C ASN A 15 5.86 -12.17 20.19
N GLY A 16 4.94 -13.09 19.90
CA GLY A 16 4.80 -14.37 20.61
C GLY A 16 3.99 -14.34 21.92
N HIS A 17 3.58 -13.16 22.40
CA HIS A 17 2.79 -13.01 23.62
C HIS A 17 1.30 -12.88 23.32
N HIS A 18 0.46 -13.58 24.08
CA HIS A 18 -0.98 -13.37 24.08
C HIS A 18 -1.31 -12.12 24.88
N TYR A 19 -2.31 -11.37 24.41
CA TYR A 19 -2.83 -10.21 25.12
C TYR A 19 -4.35 -10.25 25.16
N ALA A 20 -4.92 -10.20 26.37
CA ALA A 20 -6.28 -9.73 26.57
C ALA A 20 -6.36 -8.22 26.28
N GLN A 21 -7.57 -7.71 26.08
CA GLN A 21 -7.80 -6.30 25.74
C GLN A 21 -7.19 -5.32 26.75
N GLU A 22 -7.34 -5.61 28.05
CA GLU A 22 -6.77 -4.79 29.13
C GLU A 22 -5.23 -4.80 29.11
N GLU A 23 -4.63 -5.95 28.79
CA GLU A 23 -3.17 -6.12 28.73
C GLU A 23 -2.54 -5.40 27.52
N ILE A 24 -3.30 -5.15 26.44
CA ILE A 24 -2.80 -4.36 25.29
C ILE A 24 -2.53 -2.91 25.71
N ILE A 25 -3.35 -2.35 26.60
CA ILE A 25 -3.16 -0.97 27.08
C ILE A 25 -1.84 -0.87 27.87
N ASP A 26 -1.58 -1.83 28.75
CA ASP A 26 -0.33 -1.89 29.52
C ASP A 26 0.88 -2.10 28.61
N ALA A 27 0.79 -2.99 27.63
CA ALA A 27 1.83 -3.19 26.62
C ALA A 27 2.10 -1.90 25.83
N ALA A 28 1.04 -1.17 25.43
CA ALA A 28 1.17 0.09 24.72
C ALA A 28 1.87 1.16 25.57
N TYR A 29 1.58 1.26 26.87
CA TYR A 29 2.31 2.17 27.77
C TYR A 29 3.78 1.80 27.90
N ASN A 30 4.13 0.52 27.96
CA ASN A 30 5.52 0.07 28.02
C ASN A 30 6.27 0.43 26.72
N LEU A 31 5.66 0.20 25.56
CA LEU A 31 6.23 0.59 24.26
C LEU A 31 6.51 2.11 24.19
N ILE A 32 5.61 2.93 24.74
CA ILE A 32 5.80 4.40 24.77
C ILE A 32 6.91 4.82 25.74
N LYS A 33 7.03 4.16 26.88
CA LYS A 33 7.97 4.57 27.93
C LYS A 33 9.39 4.06 27.72
N GLU A 34 9.53 2.83 27.24
CA GLU A 34 10.79 2.09 27.21
C GLU A 34 11.26 1.75 25.80
N GLY A 35 10.37 1.85 24.80
CA GLY A 35 10.66 1.49 23.42
C GLY A 35 11.39 2.57 22.62
N GLU A 36 11.89 2.16 21.47
CA GLU A 36 12.47 3.06 20.47
C GLU A 36 11.40 3.94 19.82
N PHE A 37 11.80 4.92 19.01
CA PHE A 37 10.85 5.85 18.38
C PHE A 37 9.71 5.15 17.61
N TYR A 38 10.00 4.05 16.91
CA TYR A 38 8.97 3.30 16.18
C TYR A 38 8.02 2.53 17.10
N ASP A 39 8.49 2.07 18.26
CA ASP A 39 7.67 1.44 19.31
C ASP A 39 6.75 2.47 19.96
N GLN A 40 7.26 3.68 20.21
CA GLN A 40 6.48 4.78 20.79
C GLN A 40 5.28 5.12 19.90
N VAL A 41 5.52 5.31 18.60
CA VAL A 41 4.46 5.53 17.59
C VAL A 41 3.46 4.37 17.57
N LEU A 42 3.95 3.14 17.71
CA LEU A 42 3.11 1.95 17.74
C LEU A 42 2.22 1.91 18.99
N GLY A 43 2.79 2.17 20.16
CA GLY A 43 2.07 2.25 21.42
C GLY A 43 1.03 3.37 21.43
N GLU A 44 1.37 4.56 20.92
CA GLU A 44 0.42 5.66 20.75
C GLU A 44 -0.77 5.25 19.89
N PHE A 45 -0.52 4.53 18.79
CA PHE A 45 -1.59 4.02 17.95
C PHE A 45 -2.42 2.94 18.65
N LEU A 46 -1.82 2.01 19.39
CA LEU A 46 -2.55 1.02 20.18
C LEU A 46 -3.47 1.68 21.21
N LEU A 47 -2.99 2.71 21.93
CA LEU A 47 -3.83 3.49 22.84
C LEU A 47 -4.98 4.17 22.11
N SER A 48 -4.72 4.79 20.95
CA SER A 48 -5.77 5.38 20.12
C SER A 48 -6.76 4.34 19.58
N TRP A 49 -6.33 3.10 19.31
CA TRP A 49 -7.20 2.03 18.86
C TRP A 49 -8.09 1.52 19.99
N MET A 50 -7.56 1.39 21.21
CA MET A 50 -8.27 0.89 22.38
C MET A 50 -9.13 1.94 23.09
N ASP A 51 -9.00 3.23 22.75
CA ASP A 51 -9.86 4.27 23.32
C ASP A 51 -11.34 4.11 22.90
N SER A 52 -12.22 4.85 23.58
CA SER A 52 -13.66 4.80 23.35
C SER A 52 -14.13 5.51 22.07
N LYS A 53 -13.26 6.18 21.32
CA LYS A 53 -13.66 6.86 20.09
C LYS A 53 -13.95 5.84 19.00
N GLU A 54 -14.94 6.13 18.17
CA GLU A 54 -15.31 5.30 17.01
C GLU A 54 -14.40 5.51 15.79
N TYR A 55 -13.39 6.39 15.91
CA TYR A 55 -12.49 6.75 14.83
C TYR A 55 -11.03 6.86 15.29
N VAL A 56 -10.10 6.78 14.33
CA VAL A 56 -8.70 7.15 14.50
C VAL A 56 -8.36 8.34 13.60
N GLU A 57 -7.48 9.23 14.06
CA GLU A 57 -6.96 10.32 13.23
C GLU A 57 -5.71 9.85 12.49
N VAL A 58 -5.69 10.04 11.17
CA VAL A 58 -4.53 9.74 10.34
C VAL A 58 -4.17 10.95 9.48
N SER A 59 -2.87 11.13 9.23
CA SER A 59 -2.36 12.18 8.38
C SER A 59 -2.13 11.63 6.97
N THR A 60 -2.69 12.31 5.97
CA THR A 60 -2.36 12.06 4.56
C THR A 60 -1.13 12.89 4.19
N SER A 61 -0.25 12.34 3.36
CA SER A 61 0.96 13.02 2.87
C SER A 61 0.68 14.01 1.73
N GLY A 62 -0.51 14.63 1.71
CA GLY A 62 -1.09 15.34 0.55
C GLY A 62 -0.06 16.03 -0.36
N SER A 63 -0.20 15.84 -1.67
CA SER A 63 0.71 16.36 -2.71
C SER A 63 0.93 17.88 -2.65
N THR A 64 0.04 18.61 -1.98
CA THR A 64 0.07 20.06 -1.78
C THR A 64 0.91 20.52 -0.58
N GLY A 65 1.64 19.61 0.09
CA GLY A 65 2.65 19.92 1.12
C GLY A 65 2.12 20.18 2.53
N THR A 66 0.82 20.42 2.73
CA THR A 66 0.20 20.49 4.06
C THR A 66 -0.50 19.16 4.38
N PRO A 67 -0.03 18.39 5.39
CA PRO A 67 -0.69 17.16 5.80
C PRO A 67 -2.15 17.41 6.20
N LYS A 68 -3.10 16.75 5.54
CA LYS A 68 -4.50 16.78 5.95
C LYS A 68 -4.74 15.66 6.97
N LYS A 69 -5.32 16.00 8.12
CA LYS A 69 -5.83 15.02 9.07
C LYS A 69 -7.20 14.54 8.60
N ILE A 70 -7.38 13.24 8.50
CA ILE A 70 -8.67 12.61 8.22
C ILE A 70 -9.04 11.69 9.38
N ARG A 71 -10.34 11.51 9.59
CA ARG A 71 -10.88 10.57 10.58
C ARG A 71 -11.33 9.31 9.87
N LEU A 72 -10.80 8.16 10.28
CA LEU A 72 -11.21 6.87 9.76
C LEU A 72 -12.02 6.14 10.82
N SER A 73 -13.21 5.63 10.45
CA SER A 73 -14.03 4.80 11.33
C SER A 73 -13.27 3.52 11.69
N LYS A 74 -13.16 3.22 12.99
CA LYS A 74 -12.54 1.97 13.46
C LYS A 74 -13.30 0.75 12.92
N GLN A 75 -14.62 0.80 12.86
CA GLN A 75 -15.43 -0.29 12.31
C GLN A 75 -15.19 -0.48 10.80
N ALA A 76 -14.99 0.60 10.04
CA ALA A 76 -14.59 0.49 8.64
C ALA A 76 -13.18 -0.14 8.49
N MET A 77 -12.26 0.13 9.41
CA MET A 77 -10.96 -0.54 9.45
C MET A 77 -11.08 -2.03 9.78
N VAL A 78 -11.98 -2.43 10.68
CA VAL A 78 -12.32 -3.84 10.94
C VAL A 78 -12.81 -4.53 9.67
N LYS A 79 -13.74 -3.90 8.94
CA LYS A 79 -14.25 -4.41 7.66
C LYS A 79 -13.13 -4.56 6.62
N SER A 80 -12.22 -3.57 6.54
CA SER A 80 -11.04 -3.64 5.66
C SER A 80 -10.10 -4.78 6.04
N ALA A 81 -9.91 -5.05 7.34
CA ALA A 81 -9.12 -6.17 7.83
C ALA A 81 -9.74 -7.52 7.43
N ILE A 82 -11.05 -7.70 7.64
CA ILE A 82 -11.80 -8.90 7.26
C ILE A 82 -11.70 -9.15 5.75
N LYS A 83 -11.95 -8.13 4.91
CA LYS A 83 -11.81 -8.26 3.46
C LYS A 83 -10.40 -8.69 3.03
N THR A 84 -9.35 -8.19 3.71
CA THR A 84 -7.98 -8.63 3.45
C THR A 84 -7.81 -10.11 3.84
N GLY A 85 -8.30 -10.49 5.02
CA GLY A 85 -8.24 -11.86 5.53
C GLY A 85 -8.93 -12.85 4.60
N ASP A 86 -10.17 -12.56 4.20
CA ASP A 86 -10.96 -13.38 3.29
C ASP A 86 -10.30 -13.52 1.91
N PHE A 87 -9.76 -12.42 1.36
CA PHE A 87 -9.14 -12.46 0.04
C PHE A 87 -7.86 -13.30 0.02
N PHE A 88 -7.02 -13.19 1.06
CA PHE A 88 -5.76 -13.91 1.15
C PHE A 88 -5.85 -15.24 1.92
N ASN A 89 -7.05 -15.64 2.33
CA ASN A 89 -7.32 -16.82 3.16
C ASN A 89 -6.45 -16.86 4.41
N LEU A 90 -6.41 -15.75 5.17
CA LEU A 90 -5.70 -15.69 6.45
C LEU A 90 -6.56 -16.30 7.54
N GLU A 91 -5.98 -17.23 8.29
CA GLU A 91 -6.67 -17.94 9.37
C GLU A 91 -6.17 -17.51 10.75
N PRO A 92 -7.01 -17.57 11.79
CA PRO A 92 -6.54 -17.35 13.16
C PRO A 92 -5.34 -18.24 13.51
N GLY A 93 -4.30 -17.63 14.08
CA GLY A 93 -3.01 -18.27 14.38
C GLY A 93 -1.99 -18.24 13.24
N ASP A 94 -2.37 -17.78 12.04
CA ASP A 94 -1.39 -17.49 11.00
C ASP A 94 -0.44 -16.39 11.47
N ARG A 95 0.83 -16.52 11.09
CA ARG A 95 1.86 -15.54 11.45
C ARG A 95 1.99 -14.45 10.39
N ALA A 96 1.97 -13.19 10.81
CA ALA A 96 2.23 -12.04 9.96
C ALA A 96 3.49 -11.29 10.40
N LEU A 97 4.23 -10.74 9.43
CA LEU A 97 5.39 -9.88 9.69
C LEU A 97 5.02 -8.41 9.44
N HIS A 98 5.24 -7.56 10.43
CA HIS A 98 5.07 -6.12 10.34
C HIS A 98 6.43 -5.41 10.37
N CYS A 99 6.81 -4.87 9.22
CA CYS A 99 8.05 -4.12 9.02
C CYS A 99 7.80 -2.72 8.43
N LEU A 100 6.56 -2.22 8.54
CA LEU A 100 6.17 -0.91 8.05
C LEU A 100 6.10 0.11 9.20
N PRO A 101 6.39 1.39 8.95
CA PRO A 101 6.19 2.42 9.95
C PRO A 101 4.70 2.58 10.30
N THR A 102 4.36 2.46 11.59
CA THR A 102 2.99 2.64 12.11
C THR A 102 2.51 4.11 12.05
N ASN A 103 3.37 5.04 11.63
CA ASN A 103 2.98 6.40 11.25
C ASN A 103 1.97 6.42 10.09
N PHE A 104 2.05 5.46 9.18
CA PHE A 104 1.21 5.39 8.00
C PHE A 104 0.10 4.35 8.16
N ILE A 105 -0.99 4.54 7.41
CA ILE A 105 -2.16 3.67 7.47
C ILE A 105 -1.84 2.20 7.13
N ALA A 106 -0.87 1.96 6.24
CA ALA A 106 -0.43 0.62 5.89
C ALA A 106 0.14 -0.14 7.12
N GLY A 107 0.96 0.52 7.95
CA GLY A 107 1.49 -0.07 9.18
C GLY A 107 0.42 -0.24 10.26
N LYS A 108 -0.43 0.77 10.46
CA LYS A 108 -1.59 0.69 11.36
C LYS A 108 -2.50 -0.51 11.05
N MET A 109 -2.73 -0.77 9.76
CA MET A 109 -3.59 -1.88 9.34
C MET A 109 -2.95 -3.26 9.50
N MET A 110 -1.63 -3.40 9.58
CA MET A 110 -1.01 -4.68 9.95
C MET A 110 -1.38 -5.07 11.40
N LEU A 111 -1.37 -4.10 12.32
CA LEU A 111 -1.82 -4.29 13.70
C LEU A 111 -3.30 -4.66 13.77
N ILE A 112 -4.16 -3.88 13.11
CA ILE A 112 -5.61 -4.13 13.13
C ILE A 112 -5.94 -5.49 12.53
N ARG A 113 -5.34 -5.85 11.38
CA ARG A 113 -5.52 -7.19 10.79
C ARG A 113 -5.17 -8.29 11.78
N ALA A 114 -4.04 -8.16 12.48
CA ALA A 114 -3.65 -9.16 13.46
C ALA A 114 -4.62 -9.26 14.64
N ILE A 115 -5.03 -8.11 15.21
CA ILE A 115 -5.97 -8.05 16.34
C ILE A 115 -7.32 -8.66 15.98
N ILE A 116 -7.86 -8.32 14.80
CA ILE A 116 -9.21 -8.70 14.36
C ILE A 116 -9.25 -10.14 13.84
N LEU A 117 -8.26 -10.55 13.04
CA LEU A 117 -8.22 -11.89 12.46
C LEU A 117 -7.58 -12.93 13.39
N GLY A 118 -7.01 -12.50 14.52
CA GLY A 118 -6.37 -13.39 15.47
C GLY A 118 -5.03 -13.95 14.99
N LEU A 119 -4.24 -13.13 14.29
CA LEU A 119 -2.93 -13.51 13.77
C LEU A 119 -1.86 -13.43 14.87
N GLU A 120 -0.73 -14.11 14.65
CA GLU A 120 0.51 -13.86 15.37
C GLU A 120 1.31 -12.78 14.64
N LEU A 121 1.37 -11.57 15.19
CA LEU A 121 2.12 -10.47 14.59
C LEU A 121 3.53 -10.39 15.18
N ASP A 122 4.54 -10.64 14.35
CA ASP A 122 5.92 -10.29 14.68
C ASP A 122 6.20 -8.88 14.14
N ILE A 123 6.75 -8.02 14.98
CA ILE A 123 7.12 -6.65 14.64
C ILE A 123 8.64 -6.54 14.66
N ILE A 124 9.17 -5.92 13.61
CA ILE A 124 10.58 -5.57 13.50
C ILE A 124 10.72 -4.08 13.19
N GLU A 125 11.89 -3.53 13.46
CA GLU A 125 12.20 -2.14 13.16
C GLU A 125 11.91 -1.82 11.67
N PRO A 126 11.11 -0.77 11.38
CA PRO A 126 10.89 -0.33 10.02
C PRO A 126 12.18 0.19 9.38
N SER A 127 12.71 -0.55 8.42
CA SER A 127 13.94 -0.21 7.68
C SER A 127 13.76 -0.39 6.18
N SER A 128 14.62 0.25 5.39
CA SER A 128 14.72 -0.02 3.94
C SER A 128 15.19 -1.43 3.61
N HIS A 129 15.87 -2.10 4.56
CA HIS A 129 16.27 -3.50 4.47
C HIS A 129 15.84 -4.19 5.77
N PRO A 130 14.56 -4.58 5.89
CA PRO A 130 14.03 -5.21 7.10
C PRO A 130 14.74 -6.53 7.39
N LEU A 131 15.10 -6.77 8.65
CA LEU A 131 15.76 -8.00 9.09
C LEU A 131 14.72 -9.09 9.37
N ILE A 132 14.59 -10.02 8.44
CA ILE A 132 13.60 -11.09 8.49
C ILE A 132 14.19 -12.31 9.20
N ASP A 133 13.42 -12.91 10.11
CA ASP A 133 13.78 -14.17 10.77
C ASP A 133 13.44 -15.36 9.85
N TYR A 134 14.47 -16.01 9.31
CA TYR A 134 14.33 -17.12 8.36
C TYR A 134 13.89 -18.44 9.01
N ASP A 135 14.04 -18.58 10.32
CA ASP A 135 13.64 -19.80 11.04
C ASP A 135 12.12 -19.86 11.25
N LYS A 136 11.43 -18.75 11.00
CA LYS A 136 9.98 -18.62 11.08
C LYS A 136 9.34 -18.67 9.69
N THR A 137 8.16 -19.27 9.60
CA THR A 137 7.30 -19.16 8.42
C THR A 137 6.24 -18.09 8.64
N TYR A 138 6.14 -17.15 7.70
CA TYR A 138 5.15 -16.10 7.68
C TYR A 138 4.08 -16.38 6.62
N HIS A 139 2.83 -16.18 6.98
CA HIS A 139 1.69 -16.33 6.09
C HIS A 139 1.42 -15.03 5.33
N PHE A 140 1.69 -13.89 5.96
CA PHE A 140 1.39 -12.59 5.42
C PHE A 140 2.44 -11.54 5.79
N CYS A 141 2.76 -10.66 4.84
CA CYS A 141 3.57 -9.47 5.09
C CYS A 141 3.11 -8.34 4.16
N ALA A 142 3.39 -7.10 4.55
CA ALA A 142 3.21 -5.92 3.72
C ALA A 142 4.52 -5.13 3.66
N MET A 143 4.91 -4.71 2.45
CA MET A 143 6.15 -3.95 2.21
C MET A 143 5.91 -2.80 1.22
N VAL A 144 6.84 -1.84 1.18
CA VAL A 144 6.98 -0.91 0.05
C VAL A 144 7.93 -1.49 -1.01
N PRO A 145 7.88 -1.05 -2.29
CA PRO A 145 8.76 -1.57 -3.34
C PRO A 145 10.25 -1.47 -2.99
N LEU A 146 10.66 -0.42 -2.27
CA LEU A 146 12.04 -0.25 -1.82
C LEU A 146 12.48 -1.40 -0.90
N GLN A 147 11.65 -1.79 0.07
CA GLN A 147 11.95 -2.91 0.97
C GLN A 147 12.07 -4.20 0.17
N LEU A 148 11.07 -4.53 -0.65
CA LEU A 148 11.08 -5.73 -1.49
C LEU A 148 12.33 -5.78 -2.40
N SER A 149 12.73 -4.65 -2.98
CA SER A 149 13.93 -4.58 -3.83
C SER A 149 15.24 -4.94 -3.10
N LYS A 150 15.23 -4.87 -1.76
CA LYS A 150 16.38 -5.14 -0.90
C LYS A 150 16.36 -6.53 -0.29
N VAL A 151 15.21 -7.20 -0.22
CA VAL A 151 15.04 -8.48 0.49
C VAL A 151 14.35 -9.56 -0.36
N PHE A 152 14.19 -9.39 -1.67
CA PHE A 152 13.48 -10.39 -2.50
C PHE A 152 14.14 -11.78 -2.48
N ASN A 153 15.44 -11.87 -2.18
CA ASN A 153 16.17 -13.11 -1.99
C ASN A 153 16.02 -13.72 -0.59
N ASP A 154 15.27 -13.06 0.28
CA ASP A 154 15.22 -13.32 1.72
C ASP A 154 13.78 -13.55 2.23
N ILE A 155 12.79 -13.57 1.34
CA ILE A 155 11.37 -13.64 1.69
C ILE A 155 10.75 -15.01 1.40
N GLN A 156 11.53 -16.04 1.08
CA GLN A 156 11.00 -17.36 0.68
C GLN A 156 10.20 -18.05 1.78
N ASN A 157 10.42 -17.67 3.05
CA ASN A 157 9.64 -18.10 4.20
C ASN A 157 8.31 -17.33 4.37
N ILE A 158 8.04 -16.33 3.53
CA ILE A 158 6.78 -15.59 3.46
C ILE A 158 5.89 -16.18 2.35
N LYS A 159 4.68 -16.61 2.69
CA LYS A 159 3.72 -17.18 1.74
C LYS A 159 3.10 -16.12 0.82
N THR A 160 2.58 -15.05 1.41
CA THR A 160 1.90 -13.96 0.69
C THR A 160 2.48 -12.61 1.10
N LEU A 161 2.88 -11.82 0.10
CA LEU A 161 3.39 -10.46 0.28
C LEU A 161 2.51 -9.49 -0.50
N ILE A 162 2.00 -8.46 0.18
CA ILE A 162 1.41 -7.29 -0.50
C ILE A 162 2.43 -6.15 -0.57
N VAL A 163 2.43 -5.45 -1.70
CA VAL A 163 3.32 -4.33 -1.99
C VAL A 163 2.48 -3.12 -2.37
N GLY A 164 2.78 -1.96 -1.80
CA GLY A 164 2.03 -0.74 -2.08
C GLY A 164 2.81 0.53 -1.78
N GLY A 165 2.15 1.68 -1.97
CA GLY A 165 2.70 3.00 -1.67
C GLY A 165 3.60 3.59 -2.78
N ALA A 166 4.05 2.80 -3.75
CA ALA A 166 4.71 3.27 -4.96
C ALA A 166 4.61 2.20 -6.08
N PRO A 167 4.75 2.58 -7.36
CA PRO A 167 4.77 1.64 -8.46
C PRO A 167 5.93 0.63 -8.35
N VAL A 168 5.67 -0.64 -8.68
CA VAL A 168 6.70 -1.67 -8.76
C VAL A 168 7.38 -1.64 -10.14
N THR A 169 8.71 -1.51 -10.16
CA THR A 169 9.47 -1.40 -11.42
C THR A 169 9.52 -2.71 -12.19
N GLU A 170 9.65 -2.63 -13.52
CA GLU A 170 9.81 -3.81 -14.38
C GLU A 170 11.07 -4.63 -14.05
N LYS A 171 12.12 -3.97 -13.53
CA LYS A 171 13.30 -4.67 -13.00
C LYS A 171 12.90 -5.55 -11.81
N LEU A 172 12.22 -4.99 -10.82
CA LEU A 172 11.82 -5.74 -9.63
C LEU A 172 10.82 -6.86 -9.97
N LYS A 173 9.87 -6.63 -10.89
CA LYS A 173 8.96 -7.68 -11.39
C LYS A 173 9.70 -8.88 -11.98
N LYS A 174 10.83 -8.66 -12.66
CA LYS A 174 11.68 -9.75 -13.18
C LYS A 174 12.37 -10.51 -12.06
N GLU A 175 12.92 -9.82 -11.07
CA GLU A 175 13.61 -10.45 -9.92
C GLU A 175 12.67 -11.34 -9.09
N ILE A 176 11.43 -10.90 -8.85
CA ILE A 176 10.46 -11.64 -8.04
C ILE A 176 9.66 -12.68 -8.84
N LYS A 177 9.93 -12.84 -10.13
CA LYS A 177 9.08 -13.63 -11.02
C LYS A 177 8.99 -15.10 -10.58
N ASP A 178 10.12 -15.67 -10.17
CA ASP A 178 10.26 -17.10 -9.91
C ASP A 178 10.45 -17.42 -8.42
N ILE A 179 10.33 -16.43 -7.52
CA ILE A 179 10.38 -16.67 -6.06
C ILE A 179 9.11 -17.39 -5.59
N PRO A 180 9.18 -18.25 -4.56
CA PRO A 180 8.03 -19.02 -4.08
C PRO A 180 6.94 -18.15 -3.44
N THR A 181 7.30 -17.01 -2.86
CA THR A 181 6.36 -16.04 -2.27
C THR A 181 5.40 -15.51 -3.31
N LYS A 182 4.09 -15.52 -3.03
CA LYS A 182 3.10 -14.86 -3.89
C LYS A 182 3.12 -13.37 -3.62
N VAL A 183 3.50 -12.58 -4.62
CA VAL A 183 3.60 -11.13 -4.48
C VAL A 183 2.44 -10.46 -5.21
N TYR A 184 1.74 -9.57 -4.50
CA TYR A 184 0.63 -8.78 -5.02
C TYR A 184 0.95 -7.30 -4.90
N GLU A 185 0.67 -6.53 -5.95
CA GLU A 185 0.58 -5.09 -5.86
C GLU A 185 -0.82 -4.69 -5.42
N THR A 186 -0.89 -3.67 -4.59
CA THR A 186 -2.13 -3.13 -4.05
C THR A 186 -2.42 -1.75 -4.63
N TYR A 187 -3.68 -1.51 -4.98
CA TYR A 187 -4.18 -0.18 -5.30
C TYR A 187 -5.14 0.27 -4.19
N GLY A 188 -4.88 1.46 -3.67
CA GLY A 188 -5.65 2.06 -2.59
C GLY A 188 -5.04 3.36 -2.10
N MET A 189 -5.76 4.02 -1.21
CA MET A 189 -5.41 5.32 -0.65
C MET A 189 -5.90 5.42 0.80
N THR A 190 -5.58 6.53 1.46
CA THR A 190 -5.95 6.70 2.88
C THR A 190 -7.47 6.86 3.05
N GLU A 191 -8.11 7.49 2.07
CA GLU A 191 -9.56 7.69 1.97
C GLU A 191 -10.32 6.37 1.83
N THR A 192 -9.68 5.34 1.27
CA THR A 192 -10.20 3.97 1.22
C THR A 192 -9.60 3.08 2.32
N ILE A 193 -9.06 3.70 3.38
CA ILE A 193 -8.30 3.06 4.47
C ILE A 193 -7.02 2.40 3.96
N THR A 194 -7.12 1.33 3.17
CA THR A 194 -5.98 0.73 2.47
C THR A 194 -6.37 0.33 1.05
N HIS A 195 -6.12 -0.92 0.67
CA HIS A 195 -6.28 -1.39 -0.70
C HIS A 195 -7.73 -1.78 -0.96
N ILE A 196 -8.20 -1.42 -2.14
CA ILE A 196 -9.52 -1.78 -2.67
C ILE A 196 -9.41 -2.73 -3.85
N ALA A 197 -8.21 -2.83 -4.44
CA ALA A 197 -7.92 -3.76 -5.51
C ALA A 197 -6.48 -4.27 -5.40
N VAL A 198 -6.24 -5.43 -5.99
CA VAL A 198 -4.92 -6.06 -6.04
C VAL A 198 -4.65 -6.64 -7.43
N ARG A 199 -3.37 -6.77 -7.77
CA ARG A 199 -2.94 -7.56 -8.93
C ARG A 199 -1.74 -8.44 -8.55
N PRO A 200 -1.69 -9.70 -9.00
CA PRO A 200 -0.50 -10.51 -8.81
C PRO A 200 0.66 -9.98 -9.65
N LEU A 201 1.87 -9.94 -9.07
CA LEU A 201 3.10 -9.50 -9.74
C LEU A 201 3.95 -10.66 -10.25
N ASN A 202 3.81 -11.84 -9.65
CA ASN A 202 4.48 -13.05 -10.06
C ASN A 202 3.50 -14.22 -10.23
N HIS A 203 3.97 -15.33 -10.79
CA HIS A 203 3.14 -16.50 -11.10
C HIS A 203 1.92 -16.16 -11.99
N THR A 204 2.04 -15.15 -12.86
CA THR A 204 0.96 -14.66 -13.72
C THR A 204 1.09 -15.08 -15.18
N THR A 205 -0.03 -15.10 -15.89
CA THR A 205 -0.03 -15.20 -17.36
C THR A 205 0.05 -13.80 -17.98
N ARG A 206 0.61 -13.69 -19.20
CA ARG A 206 0.80 -12.40 -19.89
C ARG A 206 -0.46 -11.53 -20.00
N LYS A 207 -1.66 -12.11 -19.96
CA LYS A 207 -2.93 -11.37 -20.13
C LYS A 207 -3.38 -10.60 -18.87
N THR A 208 -2.88 -10.95 -17.68
CA THR A 208 -3.36 -10.40 -16.40
C THR A 208 -2.35 -9.50 -15.69
N VAL A 209 -1.21 -9.20 -16.31
CA VAL A 209 -0.07 -8.54 -15.64
C VAL A 209 -0.40 -7.11 -15.18
N ASN A 210 -1.30 -6.41 -15.87
CA ASN A 210 -1.57 -4.99 -15.62
C ASN A 210 -2.93 -4.70 -14.99
N ILE A 211 -3.79 -5.71 -14.83
CA ILE A 211 -5.18 -5.52 -14.42
C ILE A 211 -5.27 -5.64 -12.90
N PHE A 212 -5.71 -4.57 -12.25
CA PHE A 212 -6.17 -4.61 -10.86
C PHE A 212 -7.56 -5.20 -10.81
N LYS A 213 -7.75 -6.16 -9.90
CA LYS A 213 -9.05 -6.71 -9.56
C LYS A 213 -9.48 -6.23 -8.19
N THR A 214 -10.70 -5.71 -8.08
CA THR A 214 -11.24 -5.22 -6.81
C THR A 214 -11.41 -6.34 -5.79
N LEU A 215 -11.33 -5.99 -4.51
CA LEU A 215 -11.75 -6.86 -3.42
C LEU A 215 -13.26 -7.10 -3.50
N PRO A 216 -13.79 -8.17 -2.86
CA PRO A 216 -15.22 -8.42 -2.80
C PRO A 216 -16.02 -7.19 -2.34
N ASP A 217 -17.20 -7.00 -2.94
CA ASP A 217 -18.14 -5.88 -2.69
C ASP A 217 -17.56 -4.47 -2.91
N VAL A 218 -16.47 -4.36 -3.67
CA VAL A 218 -15.97 -3.10 -4.20
C VAL A 218 -16.25 -3.07 -5.70
N SER A 219 -16.93 -2.02 -6.14
CA SER A 219 -17.15 -1.72 -7.54
C SER A 219 -16.45 -0.42 -7.95
N VAL A 220 -16.17 -0.30 -9.23
CA VAL A 220 -15.48 0.85 -9.82
C VAL A 220 -16.21 1.34 -11.07
N SER A 221 -16.19 2.66 -11.24
CA SER A 221 -16.74 3.36 -12.41
C SER A 221 -15.81 4.51 -12.82
N LEU A 222 -16.23 5.33 -13.79
CA LEU A 222 -15.50 6.50 -14.25
C LEU A 222 -16.34 7.75 -14.07
N ASP A 223 -15.69 8.86 -13.71
CA ASP A 223 -16.28 10.19 -13.84
C ASP A 223 -16.12 10.76 -15.27
N ASP A 224 -16.63 11.97 -15.51
CA ASP A 224 -16.57 12.65 -16.81
C ASP A 224 -15.13 12.95 -17.29
N ARG A 225 -14.14 12.90 -16.39
CA ARG A 225 -12.72 13.12 -16.69
C ARG A 225 -12.02 11.82 -17.10
N GLY A 226 -12.69 10.68 -16.95
CA GLY A 226 -12.09 9.34 -17.10
C GLY A 226 -11.27 8.92 -15.88
N CYS A 227 -11.48 9.56 -14.72
CA CYS A 227 -10.85 9.18 -13.47
C CYS A 227 -11.65 8.08 -12.77
N LEU A 228 -10.95 7.19 -12.06
CA LEU A 228 -11.55 6.11 -11.29
C LEU A 228 -12.44 6.67 -10.18
N VAL A 229 -13.66 6.16 -10.10
CA VAL A 229 -14.57 6.35 -8.97
C VAL A 229 -14.70 5.01 -8.26
N VAL A 230 -14.43 4.99 -6.96
CA VAL A 230 -14.46 3.77 -6.13
C VAL A 230 -15.71 3.78 -5.27
N HIS A 231 -16.52 2.74 -5.41
CA HIS A 231 -17.66 2.46 -4.54
C HIS A 231 -17.32 1.28 -3.62
N ALA A 232 -17.08 1.58 -2.34
CA ALA A 232 -16.65 0.63 -1.32
C ALA A 232 -17.49 0.80 -0.03
N PRO A 233 -18.76 0.36 -0.01
CA PRO A 233 -19.76 0.71 1.01
C PRO A 233 -19.41 0.23 2.43
N HIS A 234 -18.46 -0.71 2.55
CA HIS A 234 -17.97 -1.20 3.84
C HIS A 234 -16.80 -0.39 4.41
N VAL A 235 -16.24 0.52 3.62
CA VAL A 235 -15.02 1.28 3.92
C VAL A 235 -15.30 2.78 3.93
N SER A 236 -16.12 3.26 2.98
CA SER A 236 -16.57 4.64 2.87
C SER A 236 -18.07 4.66 2.59
N GLU A 237 -18.79 5.58 3.22
CA GLU A 237 -20.23 5.79 2.95
C GLU A 237 -20.44 6.50 1.61
N GLU A 238 -19.51 7.37 1.23
CA GLU A 238 -19.51 8.11 -0.03
C GLU A 238 -18.60 7.44 -1.07
N GLU A 239 -18.92 7.63 -2.34
CA GLU A 239 -18.03 7.26 -3.44
C GLU A 239 -16.73 8.08 -3.37
N VAL A 240 -15.60 7.40 -3.54
CA VAL A 240 -14.29 8.05 -3.57
C VAL A 240 -13.93 8.36 -5.01
N VAL A 241 -14.09 9.63 -5.39
CA VAL A 241 -13.64 10.14 -6.69
C VAL A 241 -12.14 10.39 -6.64
N THR A 242 -11.39 9.69 -7.48
CA THR A 242 -9.93 9.79 -7.53
C THR A 242 -9.46 10.80 -8.58
N ASN A 243 -8.14 11.00 -8.64
CA ASN A 243 -7.45 11.68 -9.74
C ASN A 243 -6.64 10.68 -10.60
N ASP A 244 -6.98 9.40 -10.54
CA ASP A 244 -6.31 8.33 -11.27
C ASP A 244 -7.06 8.03 -12.56
N ILE A 245 -6.41 8.24 -13.70
CA ILE A 245 -6.96 7.84 -14.99
C ILE A 245 -6.74 6.35 -15.16
N VAL A 246 -7.81 5.64 -15.52
CA VAL A 246 -7.79 4.19 -15.70
C VAL A 246 -8.45 3.80 -17.01
N LYS A 247 -8.14 2.58 -17.47
CA LYS A 247 -8.93 1.87 -18.46
C LYS A 247 -9.78 0.84 -17.75
N LEU A 248 -11.10 1.05 -17.76
CA LEU A 248 -12.05 0.12 -17.16
C LEU A 248 -12.24 -1.12 -18.06
N HIS A 249 -12.18 -2.31 -17.47
CA HIS A 249 -12.44 -3.58 -18.15
C HIS A 249 -13.79 -4.20 -17.71
N SER A 250 -14.16 -3.98 -16.45
CA SER A 250 -15.47 -4.31 -15.87
C SER A 250 -15.69 -3.46 -14.62
N GLU A 251 -16.84 -3.62 -13.95
CA GLU A 251 -17.12 -3.00 -12.65
C GLU A 251 -16.16 -3.45 -11.52
N THR A 252 -15.30 -4.44 -11.77
CA THR A 252 -14.36 -4.99 -10.78
C THR A 252 -12.91 -5.05 -11.29
N GLU A 253 -12.65 -4.63 -12.52
CA GLU A 253 -11.33 -4.78 -13.16
C GLU A 253 -10.94 -3.51 -13.93
N PHE A 254 -9.74 -3.01 -13.68
CA PHE A 254 -9.21 -1.82 -14.34
C PHE A 254 -7.69 -1.87 -14.52
N GLU A 255 -7.19 -1.15 -15.52
CA GLU A 255 -5.76 -0.89 -15.71
C GLU A 255 -5.48 0.57 -15.35
N TRP A 256 -4.54 0.81 -14.43
CA TRP A 256 -4.13 2.15 -14.05
C TRP A 256 -3.19 2.76 -15.10
N LEU A 257 -3.50 3.96 -15.57
CA LEU A 257 -2.77 4.62 -16.66
C LEU A 257 -1.88 5.78 -16.22
N GLY A 258 -2.23 6.45 -15.12
CA GLY A 258 -1.50 7.61 -14.60
C GLY A 258 -2.40 8.56 -13.82
N ARG A 259 -1.82 9.66 -13.32
CA ARG A 259 -2.57 10.72 -12.63
C ARG A 259 -3.03 11.78 -13.61
N ILE A 260 -4.29 12.22 -13.53
CA ILE A 260 -4.79 13.33 -14.33
C ILE A 260 -3.99 14.62 -14.09
N ASP A 261 -3.56 14.83 -12.84
CA ASP A 261 -2.76 15.98 -12.42
C ASP A 261 -1.38 16.04 -13.11
N ASN A 262 -0.89 14.91 -13.64
CA ASN A 262 0.41 14.78 -14.28
C ASN A 262 0.32 14.70 -15.82
N VAL A 263 -0.88 14.68 -16.42
CA VAL A 263 -1.02 14.51 -17.87
C VAL A 263 -0.44 15.71 -18.61
N ILE A 264 0.50 15.43 -19.51
CA ILE A 264 1.11 16.43 -20.38
C ILE A 264 0.33 16.48 -21.69
N ASN A 265 -0.12 17.67 -22.12
CA ASN A 265 -0.79 17.88 -23.39
C ASN A 265 0.19 18.46 -24.41
N SER A 266 0.76 17.59 -25.26
CA SER A 266 1.74 17.98 -26.28
C SER A 266 1.15 17.85 -27.67
N GLY A 267 0.91 18.97 -28.36
CA GLY A 267 0.37 18.99 -29.72
C GLY A 267 -1.01 18.31 -29.86
N GLY A 268 -1.84 18.37 -28.81
CA GLY A 268 -3.15 17.71 -28.76
C GLY A 268 -3.10 16.22 -28.35
N ILE A 269 -1.92 15.67 -28.06
CA ILE A 269 -1.74 14.30 -27.58
C ILE A 269 -1.61 14.31 -26.06
N LYS A 270 -2.43 13.49 -25.38
CA LYS A 270 -2.31 13.25 -23.94
C LYS A 270 -1.18 12.27 -23.68
N ILE A 271 -0.20 12.71 -22.91
CA ILE A 271 0.98 11.94 -22.55
C ILE A 271 0.96 11.70 -21.05
N PHE A 272 1.09 10.43 -20.66
CA PHE A 272 1.14 9.98 -19.26
C PHE A 272 2.60 9.79 -18.86
N PRO A 273 3.19 10.67 -18.03
CA PRO A 273 4.58 10.56 -17.60
C PRO A 273 4.93 9.18 -17.09
N GLU A 274 4.06 8.58 -16.27
CA GLU A 274 4.32 7.32 -15.58
C GLU A 274 4.46 6.14 -16.55
N GLN A 275 3.77 6.18 -17.70
CA GLN A 275 3.92 5.17 -18.76
C GLN A 275 5.24 5.31 -19.51
N ILE A 276 5.69 6.55 -19.74
CA ILE A 276 6.99 6.81 -20.36
C ILE A 276 8.10 6.40 -19.39
N GLU A 277 7.98 6.76 -18.12
CA GLU A 277 8.93 6.40 -17.08
C GLU A 277 9.10 4.89 -16.97
N SER A 278 8.00 4.13 -16.96
CA SER A 278 8.04 2.66 -16.97
C SER A 278 8.84 2.11 -18.16
N LYS A 279 8.66 2.68 -19.36
CA LYS A 279 9.37 2.27 -20.59
C LYS A 279 10.85 2.67 -20.60
N LEU A 280 11.21 3.80 -19.98
CA LEU A 280 12.59 4.29 -19.92
C LEU A 280 13.42 3.62 -18.83
N HIS A 281 12.80 3.02 -17.82
CA HIS A 281 13.47 2.48 -16.65
C HIS A 281 14.57 1.46 -16.98
N PRO A 282 14.42 0.57 -17.99
CA PRO A 282 15.49 -0.34 -18.37
C PRO A 282 16.74 0.32 -18.98
N PHE A 283 16.65 1.59 -19.38
CA PHE A 283 17.68 2.30 -20.15
C PHE A 283 18.38 3.41 -19.35
N ILE A 284 17.82 3.86 -18.23
CA ILE A 284 18.35 4.97 -17.42
C ILE A 284 18.56 4.49 -15.99
N ASP A 285 19.83 4.34 -15.59
CA ASP A 285 20.23 3.87 -14.26
C ASP A 285 20.35 5.02 -13.21
N ARG A 286 19.67 6.13 -13.47
CA ARG A 286 19.61 7.29 -12.56
C ARG A 286 18.16 7.55 -12.16
N ARG A 287 17.94 8.26 -11.06
CA ARG A 287 16.59 8.77 -10.76
C ARG A 287 16.22 9.81 -11.81
N TYR A 288 15.02 9.72 -12.35
CA TYR A 288 14.51 10.69 -13.29
C TYR A 288 13.00 10.80 -13.16
N ILE A 289 12.45 11.88 -13.70
CA ILE A 289 11.02 12.07 -13.91
C ILE A 289 10.77 12.61 -15.31
N ILE A 290 9.59 12.30 -15.86
CA ILE A 290 9.06 12.93 -17.07
C ILE A 290 8.20 14.11 -16.63
N ALA A 291 8.47 15.28 -17.20
CA ALA A 291 7.75 16.51 -16.90
C ALA A 291 7.47 17.28 -18.20
N SER A 292 6.83 18.45 -18.07
CA SER A 292 6.62 19.36 -19.19
C SER A 292 7.25 20.73 -18.96
N LEU A 293 7.56 21.40 -20.07
CA LEU A 293 7.80 22.84 -20.11
C LEU A 293 6.80 23.49 -21.08
N PRO A 294 6.39 24.74 -20.86
CA PRO A 294 5.60 25.49 -21.84
C PRO A 294 6.31 25.54 -23.19
N ASP A 295 5.53 25.40 -24.26
CA ASP A 295 6.01 25.46 -25.64
C ASP A 295 4.99 26.17 -26.55
N ALA A 296 5.48 27.00 -27.47
CA ALA A 296 4.61 27.85 -28.29
C ALA A 296 3.81 27.05 -29.32
N ASP A 297 4.37 25.96 -29.85
CA ASP A 297 3.73 25.16 -30.90
C ASP A 297 2.98 23.96 -30.32
N LEU A 298 3.51 23.38 -29.24
CA LEU A 298 2.97 22.15 -28.65
C LEU A 298 2.04 22.37 -27.46
N THR A 299 1.87 23.61 -26.98
CA THR A 299 1.33 23.94 -25.65
C THR A 299 2.29 23.51 -24.54
N GLU A 300 2.63 22.22 -24.49
CA GLU A 300 3.63 21.64 -23.60
C GLU A 300 4.60 20.77 -24.40
N LYS A 301 5.91 20.96 -24.18
CA LYS A 301 6.92 20.00 -24.64
C LYS A 301 7.31 19.07 -23.51
N VAL A 302 7.47 17.79 -23.83
CA VAL A 302 7.93 16.77 -22.88
C VAL A 302 9.41 16.96 -22.60
N VAL A 303 9.79 16.90 -21.33
CA VAL A 303 11.18 16.92 -20.88
C VAL A 303 11.48 15.75 -19.95
N LEU A 304 12.72 15.30 -19.98
CA LEU A 304 13.27 14.31 -19.06
C LEU A 304 14.19 15.02 -18.07
N LEU A 305 13.84 14.97 -16.78
CA LEU A 305 14.66 15.49 -15.70
C LEU A 305 15.42 14.35 -15.05
N VAL A 306 16.75 14.34 -15.15
CA VAL A 306 17.60 13.30 -14.56
C VAL A 306 18.36 13.86 -13.37
N GLU A 307 18.30 13.18 -12.24
CA GLU A 307 19.06 13.54 -11.05
C GLU A 307 20.54 13.20 -11.22
N GLY A 308 21.41 14.14 -10.84
CA GLY A 308 22.84 13.94 -10.75
C GLY A 308 23.62 15.21 -11.09
N GLU A 309 24.93 15.06 -11.21
CA GLU A 309 25.79 16.15 -11.67
C GLU A 309 25.44 16.54 -13.12
N LYS A 310 25.61 17.82 -13.41
CA LYS A 310 25.36 18.38 -14.74
C LYS A 310 26.23 17.67 -15.77
N MET A 311 25.59 16.89 -16.64
CA MET A 311 26.23 16.20 -17.75
C MET A 311 26.00 16.97 -19.04
N LYS A 312 27.02 16.98 -19.92
CA LYS A 312 26.80 17.39 -21.31
C LYS A 312 26.04 16.25 -22.00
N LEU A 313 24.87 16.56 -22.52
CA LEU A 313 24.15 15.67 -23.41
C LEU A 313 24.81 15.79 -24.79
N ASP A 314 25.24 14.67 -25.37
CA ASP A 314 25.65 14.66 -26.76
C ASP A 314 24.44 15.06 -27.61
N LYS A 315 24.65 16.01 -28.52
CA LYS A 315 23.65 16.34 -29.52
C LYS A 315 23.68 15.20 -30.54
N SER A 316 22.73 14.27 -30.41
CA SER A 316 22.39 13.31 -31.47
C SER A 316 21.83 14.04 -32.69
#